data_AF-A0A9D7TR44-F1
#
_entry.id   AF-A0A9D7TR44-F1
#
_cell.length_a   1.000
_cell.length_b   1.000
_cell.length_c   1.000
_cell.angle_alpha   90.00
_cell.angle_beta   90.00
_cell.angle_gamma   90.00
#
_symmetry.space_group_name_H-M   'P 1'
#
loop_
_entity.id
_entity.type
_entity.pdbx_description
1 polymer ?
#
loop_
_entity_poly.entity_id
_entity_poly.type
_entity_poly.pdbx_seq_one_letter_code
_entity_poly.pdbx_strand_id
1 'polypeptide(L)'
;MKFKSNVARVFFNDSSLNYYISLHDKLFKTIEFMVSNEIAHLLKTNEEKLKALFTSQPTAFWEKKPEGKWSAGQHVIHLVQSTAPLLKALRLPKFLLKLRFGKSSRLSRDYNEVTQRYEEKLAAAGPGVVGPFSRNMPESTSSESEEWFLKLSKLNSNINKVTLNLSDKELDSILLPHPLMGKMTLREILMWNIHHTHHHIDILNKKYLN
;
A
#
# COMPACT_ATOMS: atom_id res chain seq x y z
N MET A 1 -20.42 -48.21 4.72
CA MET A 1 -20.39 -46.99 5.57
C MET A 1 -19.81 -45.86 4.73
N LYS A 2 -20.69 -45.03 4.13
CA LYS A 2 -20.32 -43.96 3.18
C LYS A 2 -20.38 -42.62 3.92
N PHE A 3 -19.25 -41.96 4.15
CA PHE A 3 -19.25 -40.57 4.60
C PHE A 3 -19.28 -39.66 3.37
N LYS A 4 -20.42 -39.01 3.15
CA LYS A 4 -20.53 -37.84 2.26
C LYS A 4 -20.16 -36.62 3.09
N SER A 5 -19.01 -36.00 2.84
CA SER A 5 -18.70 -34.67 3.36
C SER A 5 -19.33 -33.62 2.43
N ASN A 6 -20.47 -33.07 2.84
CA ASN A 6 -20.98 -31.81 2.29
C ASN A 6 -20.17 -30.67 2.91
N VAL A 7 -19.12 -30.21 2.22
CA VAL A 7 -18.55 -28.89 2.49
C VAL A 7 -19.31 -27.91 1.62
N ALA A 8 -20.18 -27.14 2.26
CA ALA A 8 -20.92 -26.06 1.64
C ALA A 8 -19.93 -25.06 1.03
N ARG A 9 -19.96 -24.95 -0.29
CA ARG A 9 -19.29 -23.91 -1.06
C ARG A 9 -20.08 -22.63 -0.83
N VAL A 10 -19.68 -21.84 0.17
CA VAL A 10 -20.22 -20.50 0.37
C VAL A 10 -19.66 -19.63 -0.75
N PHE A 11 -20.38 -19.55 -1.86
CA PHE A 11 -20.19 -18.52 -2.85
C PHE A 11 -20.65 -17.20 -2.22
N PHE A 12 -19.71 -16.39 -1.75
CA PHE A 12 -19.94 -14.97 -1.51
C PHE A 12 -20.14 -14.29 -2.87
N ASN A 13 -21.35 -14.39 -3.41
CA ASN A 13 -21.77 -13.54 -4.51
C ASN A 13 -22.22 -12.20 -3.90
N ASP A 14 -21.25 -11.44 -3.41
CA ASP A 14 -21.52 -10.20 -2.69
C ASP A 14 -21.62 -9.03 -3.67
N SER A 15 -22.85 -8.79 -4.14
CA SER A 15 -23.22 -7.61 -4.90
C SER A 15 -22.93 -6.30 -4.16
N SER A 16 -22.79 -6.34 -2.83
CA SER A 16 -22.37 -5.18 -2.04
C SER A 16 -20.86 -4.91 -2.17
N LEU A 17 -20.00 -5.93 -2.26
CA LEU A 17 -18.57 -5.75 -2.45
C LEU A 17 -18.25 -5.15 -3.83
N ASN A 18 -18.95 -5.59 -4.88
CA ASN A 18 -18.84 -5.00 -6.22
C ASN A 18 -19.47 -3.61 -6.30
N TYR A 19 -20.53 -3.33 -5.54
CA TYR A 19 -21.09 -1.99 -5.40
C TYR A 19 -20.11 -1.05 -4.67
N TYR A 20 -19.46 -1.52 -3.60
CA TYR A 20 -18.41 -0.79 -2.89
C TYR A 20 -17.17 -0.60 -3.77
N ILE A 21 -16.73 -1.58 -4.55
CA ILE A 21 -15.61 -1.44 -5.50
C ILE A 21 -15.98 -0.45 -6.62
N SER A 22 -17.19 -0.52 -7.17
CA SER A 22 -17.69 0.43 -8.17
C SER A 22 -17.85 1.85 -7.61
N LEU A 23 -18.34 2.00 -6.37
CA LEU A 23 -18.38 3.30 -5.70
C LEU A 23 -16.97 3.79 -5.36
N HIS A 24 -16.07 2.90 -4.94
CA HIS A 24 -14.69 3.19 -4.61
C HIS A 24 -13.99 3.70 -5.88
N ASP A 25 -14.01 2.96 -6.99
CA ASP A 25 -13.45 3.39 -8.28
C ASP A 25 -14.10 4.67 -8.84
N LYS A 26 -15.38 4.91 -8.56
CA LYS A 26 -16.05 6.19 -8.90
C LYS A 26 -15.66 7.33 -7.95
N LEU A 27 -15.50 7.07 -6.65
CA LEU A 27 -15.04 8.02 -5.63
C LEU A 27 -13.60 8.46 -5.91
N PHE A 28 -12.71 7.53 -6.29
CA PHE A 28 -11.33 7.87 -6.67
C PHE A 28 -11.25 8.79 -7.89
N LYS A 29 -12.23 8.76 -8.80
CA LYS A 29 -12.29 9.68 -9.94
C LYS A 29 -12.78 11.10 -9.59
N THR A 30 -13.37 11.33 -8.42
CA THR A 30 -13.96 12.62 -8.04
C THR A 30 -13.44 13.24 -6.74
N ILE A 31 -12.52 12.59 -6.01
CA ILE A 31 -12.02 13.15 -4.75
C ILE A 31 -10.96 14.22 -5.02
N GLU A 32 -11.42 15.48 -4.95
CA GLU A 32 -10.62 16.64 -4.57
C GLU A 32 -9.93 16.39 -3.22
N PHE A 33 -8.65 16.74 -3.11
CA PHE A 33 -7.84 16.81 -1.88
C PHE A 33 -8.26 15.92 -0.68
N MET A 34 -7.71 14.70 -0.59
CA MET A 34 -8.00 13.77 0.51
C MET A 34 -7.56 14.32 1.86
N VAL A 35 -8.48 14.43 2.82
CA VAL A 35 -8.19 14.84 4.21
C VAL A 35 -7.68 13.67 5.07
N SER A 36 -7.13 13.97 6.25
CA SER A 36 -6.53 12.97 7.15
C SER A 36 -7.41 11.74 7.43
N ASN A 37 -8.72 11.94 7.63
CA ASN A 37 -9.66 10.84 7.91
C ASN A 37 -9.84 9.92 6.69
N GLU A 38 -9.94 10.48 5.49
CA GLU A 38 -10.08 9.71 4.25
C GLU A 38 -8.79 8.94 3.95
N ILE A 39 -7.64 9.59 4.12
CA ILE A 39 -6.33 8.94 3.98
C ILE A 39 -6.22 7.76 4.94
N ALA A 40 -6.51 7.96 6.23
CA ALA A 40 -6.41 6.91 7.24
C ALA A 40 -7.40 5.76 6.98
N HIS A 41 -8.62 6.07 6.52
CA HIS A 41 -9.62 5.08 6.14
C HIS A 41 -9.12 4.21 4.97
N LEU A 42 -8.66 4.84 3.89
CA LEU A 42 -8.20 4.13 2.68
C LEU A 42 -6.93 3.30 2.92
N LEU A 43 -5.99 3.78 3.75
CA LEU A 43 -4.84 3.01 4.19
C LEU A 43 -5.29 1.73 4.90
N LYS A 44 -6.32 1.83 5.77
CA LYS A 44 -6.86 0.67 6.49
C LYS A 44 -7.58 -0.30 5.56
N THR A 45 -8.43 0.21 4.68
CA THR A 45 -9.17 -0.59 3.70
C THR A 45 -8.23 -1.39 2.79
N ASN A 46 -7.14 -0.79 2.30
CA ASN A 46 -6.19 -1.51 1.46
C ASN A 46 -5.42 -2.59 2.21
N GLU A 47 -5.07 -2.36 3.48
CA GLU A 47 -4.48 -3.39 4.34
C GLU A 47 -5.42 -4.59 4.51
N GLU A 48 -6.70 -4.33 4.78
CA GLU A 48 -7.73 -5.37 4.95
C GLU A 48 -7.95 -6.16 3.66
N LYS A 49 -8.02 -5.48 2.51
CA LYS A 49 -8.11 -6.12 1.18
C LYS A 49 -6.92 -7.03 0.91
N LEU A 50 -5.70 -6.57 1.19
CA LEU A 50 -4.49 -7.38 1.02
C LEU A 50 -4.53 -8.62 1.92
N LYS A 51 -4.88 -8.46 3.20
CA LYS A 51 -4.99 -9.59 4.13
C LYS A 51 -6.06 -10.58 3.69
N ALA A 52 -7.23 -10.10 3.29
CA ALA A 52 -8.32 -10.94 2.78
C ALA A 52 -7.92 -11.72 1.53
N LEU A 53 -7.16 -11.11 0.60
CA LEU A 53 -6.61 -11.80 -0.57
C LEU A 53 -5.80 -13.01 -0.13
N PHE A 54 -4.82 -12.85 0.77
CA PHE A 54 -3.98 -13.98 1.21
C PHE A 54 -4.75 -15.02 2.03
N THR A 55 -5.68 -14.60 2.89
CA THR A 55 -6.50 -15.53 3.69
C THR A 55 -7.46 -16.36 2.81
N SER A 56 -7.84 -15.86 1.63
CA SER A 56 -8.68 -16.60 0.67
C SER A 56 -7.92 -17.68 -0.11
N GLN A 57 -6.59 -17.73 -0.01
CA GLN A 57 -5.73 -18.63 -0.78
C GLN A 57 -5.11 -19.73 0.11
N PRO A 58 -4.70 -20.88 -0.48
CA PRO A 58 -3.95 -21.88 0.28
C PRO A 58 -2.60 -21.34 0.74
N THR A 59 -2.04 -21.89 1.82
CA THR A 59 -0.73 -21.48 2.38
C THR A 59 0.40 -21.43 1.34
N ALA A 60 0.40 -22.37 0.37
CA ALA A 60 1.37 -22.41 -0.73
C ALA A 60 1.34 -21.16 -1.63
N PHE A 61 0.25 -20.39 -1.65
CA PHE A 61 0.18 -19.15 -2.41
C PHE A 61 1.25 -18.15 -1.97
N TRP A 62 1.57 -18.08 -0.68
CA TRP A 62 2.63 -17.21 -0.15
C TRP A 62 3.97 -17.42 -0.89
N GLU A 63 4.29 -18.66 -1.22
CA GLU A 63 5.54 -19.04 -1.88
C GLU A 63 5.41 -19.08 -3.41
N LYS A 64 4.21 -18.86 -4.00
CA LYS A 64 4.01 -18.83 -5.45
C LYS A 64 4.91 -17.76 -6.06
N LYS A 65 5.89 -18.18 -6.88
CA LYS A 65 6.94 -17.34 -7.45
C LYS A 65 7.00 -17.54 -8.98
N PRO A 66 6.30 -16.71 -9.76
CA PRO A 66 6.43 -16.71 -11.22
C PRO A 66 7.87 -16.46 -11.65
N GLU A 67 8.27 -16.99 -12.81
CA GLU A 67 9.64 -16.90 -13.31
C GLU A 67 10.12 -15.43 -13.42
N GLY A 68 11.28 -15.16 -12.84
CA GLY A 68 11.87 -13.81 -12.81
C GLY A 68 11.05 -12.77 -12.04
N LYS A 69 10.10 -13.18 -11.19
CA LYS A 69 9.29 -12.31 -10.32
C LYS A 69 9.51 -12.65 -8.85
N TRP A 70 8.97 -11.79 -7.99
CA TRP A 70 8.87 -12.05 -6.56
C TRP A 70 7.93 -13.23 -6.27
N SER A 71 8.06 -13.83 -5.10
CA SER A 71 6.98 -14.64 -4.54
C SER A 71 5.80 -13.73 -4.16
N ALA A 72 4.61 -14.29 -3.98
CA ALA A 72 3.48 -13.51 -3.45
C ALA A 72 3.82 -12.88 -2.08
N GLY A 73 4.44 -13.64 -1.18
CA GLY A 73 4.87 -13.17 0.14
C GLY A 73 5.88 -12.01 0.08
N GLN A 74 6.77 -12.01 -0.92
CA GLN A 74 7.73 -10.92 -1.12
C GLN A 74 7.05 -9.58 -1.46
N HIS A 75 5.83 -9.56 -2.00
CA HIS A 75 5.04 -8.32 -2.12
C HIS A 75 4.69 -7.74 -0.74
N VAL A 76 4.30 -8.58 0.22
CA VAL A 76 3.99 -8.16 1.61
C VAL A 76 5.26 -7.68 2.32
N ILE A 77 6.37 -8.40 2.13
CA ILE A 77 7.68 -8.00 2.68
C ILE A 77 8.10 -6.63 2.14
N HIS A 78 7.95 -6.42 0.82
CA HIS A 78 8.26 -5.12 0.20
C HIS A 78 7.42 -3.99 0.81
N LEU A 79 6.11 -4.21 1.01
CA LEU A 79 5.24 -3.24 1.67
C LEU A 79 5.70 -2.91 3.11
N VAL A 80 6.17 -3.91 3.87
CA VAL A 80 6.78 -3.66 5.19
C VAL A 80 8.03 -2.79 5.06
N GLN A 81 8.91 -3.10 4.12
CA GLN A 81 10.16 -2.38 3.90
C GLN A 81 9.95 -0.94 3.42
N SER A 82 8.96 -0.67 2.58
CA SER A 82 8.64 0.68 2.10
C SER A 82 7.88 1.52 3.14
N THR A 83 7.05 0.87 3.96
CA THR A 83 6.21 1.54 4.97
C THR A 83 7.00 1.92 6.23
N ALA A 84 7.98 1.10 6.64
CA ALA A 84 8.74 1.36 7.86
C ALA A 84 9.51 2.70 7.87
N PRO A 85 10.20 3.13 6.79
CA PRO A 85 10.83 4.45 6.71
C PRO A 85 9.82 5.60 6.78
N LEU A 86 8.64 5.45 6.18
CA LEU A 86 7.58 6.46 6.26
C LEU A 86 7.13 6.66 7.71
N LEU A 87 6.86 5.57 8.45
CA LEU A 87 6.53 5.68 9.87
C LEU A 87 7.66 6.32 10.69
N LYS A 88 8.93 5.98 10.41
CA LYS A 88 10.07 6.62 11.08
C LYS A 88 10.07 8.12 10.85
N ALA A 89 9.83 8.57 9.61
CA ALA A 89 9.74 9.99 9.28
C ALA A 89 8.57 10.68 10.00
N LEU A 90 7.38 10.07 10.00
CA LEU A 90 6.17 10.59 10.66
C LEU A 90 6.31 10.74 12.18
N ARG A 91 7.21 9.98 12.81
CA ARG A 91 7.52 10.08 14.25
C ARG A 91 8.52 11.17 14.61
N LEU A 92 9.20 11.76 13.63
CA LEU A 92 10.15 12.84 13.91
C LEU A 92 9.40 14.14 14.23
N PRO A 93 9.94 14.98 15.14
CA PRO A 93 9.45 16.34 15.33
C PRO A 93 9.35 17.10 14.00
N LYS A 94 8.19 17.74 13.78
CA LYS A 94 7.84 18.41 12.51
C LYS A 94 8.88 19.46 12.08
N PHE A 95 9.53 20.13 13.04
CA PHE A 95 10.58 21.10 12.72
C PHE A 95 11.85 20.45 12.14
N LEU A 96 12.21 19.24 12.60
CA LEU A 96 13.36 18.49 12.05
C LEU A 96 13.11 18.04 10.61
N LEU A 97 11.87 17.62 10.31
CA LEU A 97 11.48 17.29 8.93
C LEU A 97 11.61 18.52 8.02
N LYS A 98 11.11 19.67 8.47
CA LYS A 98 11.21 20.94 7.73
C LYS A 98 12.65 21.39 7.54
N LEU A 99 13.51 21.24 8.55
CA LEU A 99 14.93 21.57 8.47
C LEU A 99 15.66 20.66 7.47
N ARG A 100 15.40 19.34 7.51
CA ARG A 100 16.13 18.36 6.70
C ARG A 100 15.65 18.29 5.25
N PHE A 101 14.35 18.41 5.03
CA PHE A 101 13.73 18.14 3.72
C PHE A 101 13.09 19.37 3.09
N GLY A 102 12.81 20.41 3.89
CA GLY A 102 12.23 21.67 3.45
C GLY A 102 10.74 21.77 3.71
N LYS A 103 10.20 22.93 3.33
CA LYS A 103 8.77 23.19 3.25
C LYS A 103 8.33 23.22 1.80
N SER A 104 7.11 22.80 1.51
CA SER A 104 6.54 22.95 0.17
C SER A 104 6.32 24.43 -0.15
N SER A 105 6.72 24.85 -1.35
CA SER A 105 6.39 26.15 -1.95
C SER A 105 5.26 26.06 -2.98
N ARG A 106 4.69 24.86 -3.16
CA ARG A 106 3.56 24.58 -4.06
C ARG A 106 2.42 23.90 -3.30
N LEU A 107 1.23 23.94 -3.88
CA LEU A 107 0.11 23.12 -3.43
C LEU A 107 0.46 21.63 -3.56
N SER A 108 -0.06 20.80 -2.65
CA SER A 108 -0.01 19.34 -2.84
C SER A 108 -0.76 18.96 -4.11
N ARG A 109 -0.26 17.95 -4.78
CA ARG A 109 -0.93 17.27 -5.88
C ARG A 109 -2.10 16.48 -5.33
N ASP A 110 -3.18 16.38 -6.10
CA ASP A 110 -4.29 15.50 -5.74
C ASP A 110 -3.91 14.02 -5.91
N TYR A 111 -4.84 13.14 -5.54
CA TYR A 111 -4.60 11.70 -5.61
C TYR A 111 -4.30 11.23 -7.04
N ASN A 112 -5.08 11.67 -8.03
CA ASN A 112 -4.94 11.25 -9.42
C ASN A 112 -3.60 11.69 -10.01
N GLU A 113 -3.16 12.91 -9.72
CA GLU A 113 -1.86 13.37 -10.15
C GLU A 113 -0.72 12.58 -9.45
N VAL A 114 -0.86 12.24 -8.16
CA VAL A 114 0.13 11.40 -7.47
C VAL A 114 0.24 10.02 -8.11
N THR A 115 -0.88 9.36 -8.42
CA THR A 115 -0.89 8.02 -9.03
C THR A 115 -0.36 8.06 -10.46
N GLN A 116 -0.85 8.97 -11.29
CA GLN A 116 -0.40 9.11 -12.68
C GLN A 116 1.11 9.33 -12.75
N ARG A 117 1.64 10.25 -11.94
CA ARG A 117 3.09 10.51 -11.93
C ARG A 117 3.90 9.32 -11.44
N TYR A 118 3.36 8.51 -10.53
CA TYR A 118 4.02 7.28 -10.09
C TYR A 118 4.10 6.26 -11.22
N GLU A 119 3.00 6.05 -11.95
CA GLU A 119 2.94 5.16 -13.11
C GLU A 119 3.89 5.62 -14.23
N GLU A 120 3.90 6.92 -14.54
CA GLU A 120 4.84 7.52 -15.50
C GLU A 120 6.30 7.28 -15.10
N LYS A 121 6.62 7.46 -13.81
CA LYS A 121 7.98 7.23 -13.30
C LYS A 121 8.37 5.75 -13.32
N LEU A 122 7.45 4.84 -13.03
CA LEU A 122 7.68 3.40 -13.15
C LEU A 122 7.94 3.00 -14.61
N ALA A 123 7.14 3.52 -15.54
CA ALA A 123 7.33 3.27 -16.96
C ALA A 123 8.69 3.80 -17.46
N ALA A 124 9.06 5.01 -17.03
CA ALA A 124 10.32 5.65 -17.43
C ALA A 124 11.58 5.03 -16.79
N ALA A 125 11.46 4.39 -15.61
CA ALA A 125 12.60 3.75 -14.95
C ALA A 125 13.18 2.58 -15.79
N GLY A 126 12.40 2.00 -16.70
CA GLY A 126 12.82 0.93 -17.58
C GLY A 126 12.97 -0.43 -16.87
N PRO A 127 13.12 -1.53 -17.64
CA PRO A 127 13.27 -2.87 -17.08
C PRO A 127 14.54 -3.00 -16.21
N GLY A 128 14.43 -3.63 -15.04
CA GLY A 128 15.58 -3.97 -14.20
C GLY A 128 16.03 -2.88 -13.22
N VAL A 129 15.46 -1.67 -13.28
CA VAL A 129 15.69 -0.67 -12.23
C VAL A 129 14.96 -1.07 -10.95
N VAL A 130 15.74 -1.41 -9.94
CA VAL A 130 15.24 -1.86 -8.63
C VAL A 130 15.41 -0.76 -7.59
N GLY A 131 14.30 -0.40 -6.95
CA GLY A 131 14.28 0.51 -5.82
C GLY A 131 15.17 0.00 -4.67
N PRO A 132 15.61 0.88 -3.75
CA PRO A 132 16.43 0.47 -2.61
C PRO A 132 15.76 -0.61 -1.76
N PHE A 133 14.43 -0.56 -1.64
CA PHE A 133 13.60 -1.54 -0.92
C PHE A 133 13.22 -2.75 -1.78
N SER A 134 13.90 -2.98 -2.89
CA SER A 134 13.64 -4.09 -3.82
C SER A 134 14.91 -4.89 -4.13
N ARG A 135 16.10 -4.32 -3.87
CA ARG A 135 17.40 -4.89 -4.24
C ARG A 135 17.78 -6.17 -3.50
N ASN A 136 17.46 -6.25 -2.20
CA ASN A 136 17.86 -7.37 -1.34
C ASN A 136 16.61 -8.03 -0.75
N MET A 137 15.81 -8.65 -1.61
CA MET A 137 14.57 -9.27 -1.19
C MET A 137 14.83 -10.59 -0.49
N PRO A 138 14.50 -10.74 0.81
CA PRO A 138 14.76 -11.97 1.52
C PRO A 138 13.88 -13.10 0.95
N GLU A 139 14.31 -14.32 1.19
CA GLU A 139 13.43 -15.48 1.00
C GLU A 139 12.19 -15.35 1.88
N SER A 140 11.08 -15.94 1.43
CA SER A 140 9.78 -15.77 2.07
C SER A 140 9.12 -17.13 2.27
N THR A 141 9.41 -17.79 3.39
CA THR A 141 8.76 -19.07 3.70
C THR A 141 7.34 -18.83 4.23
N SER A 142 6.42 -19.75 3.96
CA SER A 142 5.03 -19.62 4.40
C SER A 142 4.87 -19.62 5.91
N SER A 143 5.83 -20.20 6.66
CA SER A 143 5.87 -20.19 8.12
C SER A 143 6.01 -18.78 8.72
N GLU A 144 6.57 -17.83 7.96
CA GLU A 144 6.75 -16.44 8.40
C GLU A 144 5.59 -15.51 7.98
N SER A 145 4.62 -16.02 7.23
CA SER A 145 3.56 -15.19 6.63
C SER A 145 2.79 -14.36 7.67
N GLU A 146 2.42 -14.98 8.80
CA GLU A 146 1.72 -14.31 9.90
C GLU A 146 2.57 -13.21 10.53
N GLU A 147 3.88 -13.45 10.73
CA GLU A 147 4.80 -12.46 11.29
C GLU A 147 4.91 -11.23 10.39
N TRP A 148 5.02 -11.42 9.07
CA TRP A 148 5.10 -10.33 8.11
C TRP A 148 3.80 -9.52 8.05
N PHE A 149 2.63 -10.16 8.11
CA PHE A 149 1.35 -9.46 8.21
C PHE A 149 1.22 -8.70 9.53
N LEU A 150 1.66 -9.26 10.65
CA LEU A 150 1.66 -8.58 11.95
C LEU A 150 2.55 -7.33 11.92
N LYS A 151 3.73 -7.43 11.32
CA LYS A 151 4.64 -6.28 11.10
C LYS A 151 3.96 -5.20 10.27
N LEU A 152 3.38 -5.56 9.12
CA LEU A 152 2.68 -4.61 8.24
C LEU A 152 1.51 -3.92 8.96
N SER A 153 0.67 -4.70 9.63
CA SER A 153 -0.47 -4.20 10.42
C SER A 153 -0.03 -3.23 11.51
N LYS A 154 1.05 -3.56 12.24
CA LYS A 154 1.60 -2.67 13.26
C LYS A 154 2.12 -1.36 12.66
N LEU A 155 2.78 -1.41 11.50
CA LEU A 155 3.23 -0.20 10.80
C LEU A 155 2.04 0.66 10.37
N ASN A 156 1.07 0.07 9.67
CA ASN A 156 -0.11 0.78 9.16
C ASN A 156 -0.97 1.37 10.28
N SER A 157 -1.20 0.63 11.36
CA SER A 157 -1.93 1.15 12.54
C SER A 157 -1.25 2.38 13.14
N ASN A 158 0.08 2.38 13.24
CA ASN A 158 0.82 3.53 13.73
C ASN A 158 0.79 4.71 12.77
N ILE A 159 0.89 4.47 11.45
CA ILE A 159 0.75 5.52 10.43
C ILE A 159 -0.65 6.14 10.50
N ASN A 160 -1.71 5.33 10.60
CA ASN A 160 -3.07 5.82 10.72
C ASN A 160 -3.25 6.69 11.96
N LYS A 161 -2.75 6.25 13.12
CA LYS A 161 -2.78 7.05 14.36
C LYS A 161 -2.08 8.39 14.20
N VAL A 162 -0.91 8.44 13.56
CA VAL A 162 -0.22 9.71 13.33
C VAL A 162 -0.98 10.57 12.33
N THR A 163 -1.46 9.98 11.25
CA THR A 163 -2.19 10.67 10.17
C THR A 163 -3.44 11.38 10.67
N LEU A 164 -4.24 10.72 11.52
CA LEU A 164 -5.44 11.29 12.12
C LEU A 164 -5.17 12.54 13.00
N ASN A 165 -3.92 12.74 13.42
CA ASN A 165 -3.51 13.89 14.23
C ASN A 165 -2.79 14.98 13.41
N LEU A 166 -2.72 14.85 12.09
CA LEU A 166 -2.15 15.88 11.21
C LEU A 166 -3.24 16.85 10.75
N SER A 167 -2.94 18.13 10.83
CA SER A 167 -3.74 19.19 10.20
C SER A 167 -3.45 19.28 8.69
N ASP A 168 -4.38 19.85 7.92
CA ASP A 168 -4.18 20.08 6.48
C ASP A 168 -2.92 20.91 6.19
N LYS A 169 -2.68 21.95 6.99
CA LYS A 169 -1.47 22.75 6.90
C LYS A 169 -0.19 21.92 7.05
N GLU A 170 -0.20 20.89 7.89
CA GLU A 170 0.95 20.02 8.10
C GLU A 170 1.11 19.02 6.97
N LEU A 171 -0.01 18.43 6.52
CA LEU A 171 -0.07 17.57 5.34
C LEU A 171 0.51 18.26 4.11
N ASP A 172 0.24 19.55 3.93
CA ASP A 172 0.62 20.29 2.72
C ASP A 172 1.97 21.01 2.80
N SER A 173 2.47 21.30 4.01
CA SER A 173 3.69 22.11 4.15
C SER A 173 4.98 21.31 4.34
N ILE A 174 4.92 20.06 4.81
CA ILE A 174 6.13 19.28 5.14
C ILE A 174 6.52 18.39 3.96
N LEU A 175 7.78 18.47 3.52
CA LEU A 175 8.30 17.60 2.46
C LEU A 175 8.98 16.36 3.05
N LEU A 176 8.82 15.22 2.38
CA LEU A 176 9.59 13.99 2.59
C LEU A 176 10.19 13.51 1.27
N PRO A 177 11.38 12.87 1.29
CA PRO A 177 11.96 12.26 0.11
C PRO A 177 11.31 10.90 -0.16
N HIS A 178 11.10 10.60 -1.44
CA HIS A 178 10.66 9.30 -1.94
C HIS A 178 11.67 8.79 -2.98
N PRO A 179 12.06 7.49 -2.97
CA PRO A 179 13.09 6.96 -3.86
C PRO A 179 12.86 7.20 -5.37
N LEU A 180 11.62 7.02 -5.83
CA LEU A 180 11.23 7.21 -7.24
C LEU A 180 10.66 8.61 -7.54
N MET A 181 9.75 9.10 -6.70
CA MET A 181 8.98 10.33 -6.89
C MET A 181 9.69 11.63 -6.51
N GLY A 182 10.89 11.56 -5.93
CA GLY A 182 11.58 12.75 -5.42
C GLY A 182 10.92 13.31 -4.16
N LYS A 183 10.89 14.63 -3.98
CA LYS A 183 10.25 15.25 -2.81
C LYS A 183 8.73 15.31 -2.97
N MET A 184 8.02 14.87 -1.94
CA MET A 184 6.56 14.84 -1.86
C MET A 184 6.12 15.54 -0.57
N THR A 185 4.94 16.17 -0.58
CA THR A 185 4.32 16.62 0.68
C THR A 185 3.90 15.41 1.52
N LEU A 186 3.63 15.62 2.82
CA LEU A 186 3.08 14.56 3.67
C LEU A 186 1.77 14.01 3.12
N ARG A 187 0.89 14.87 2.58
CA ARG A 187 -0.35 14.44 1.92
C ARG A 187 -0.05 13.49 0.77
N GLU A 188 0.84 13.91 -0.12
CA GLU A 188 1.17 13.17 -1.32
C GLU A 188 1.81 11.82 -1.03
N ILE A 189 2.75 11.72 -0.08
CA ILE A 189 3.41 10.45 0.21
C ILE A 189 2.47 9.47 0.92
N LEU A 190 1.51 9.96 1.72
CA LEU A 190 0.46 9.13 2.31
C LEU A 190 -0.53 8.64 1.24
N MET A 191 -0.95 9.51 0.31
CA MET A 191 -1.76 9.12 -0.86
C MET A 191 -1.03 8.11 -1.75
N TRP A 192 0.27 8.30 -1.97
CA TRP A 192 1.09 7.33 -2.66
C TRP A 192 1.13 5.99 -1.91
N ASN A 193 1.22 5.98 -0.58
CA ASN A 193 1.24 4.73 0.19
C ASN A 193 -0.07 3.93 0.06
N ILE A 194 -1.22 4.62 -0.08
CA ILE A 194 -2.51 4.01 -0.43
C ILE A 194 -2.40 3.34 -1.78
N HIS A 195 -2.03 4.09 -2.82
CA HIS A 195 -1.92 3.60 -4.18
C HIS A 195 -0.89 2.47 -4.31
N HIS A 196 0.24 2.55 -3.62
CA HIS A 196 1.30 1.54 -3.63
C HIS A 196 0.79 0.19 -3.13
N THR A 197 0.06 0.17 -2.02
CA THR A 197 -0.57 -1.07 -1.53
C THR A 197 -1.56 -1.63 -2.54
N HIS A 198 -2.39 -0.76 -3.13
CA HIS A 198 -3.34 -1.15 -4.18
C HIS A 198 -2.62 -1.73 -5.41
N HIS A 199 -1.54 -1.10 -5.86
CA HIS A 199 -0.72 -1.56 -6.98
C HIS A 199 -0.18 -2.98 -6.75
N HIS A 200 0.26 -3.31 -5.53
CA HIS A 200 0.70 -4.66 -5.21
C HIS A 200 -0.46 -5.68 -5.19
N ILE A 201 -1.64 -5.31 -4.68
CA ILE A 201 -2.86 -6.15 -4.76
C ILE A 201 -3.19 -6.44 -6.22
N ASP A 202 -3.14 -5.42 -7.08
CA ASP A 202 -3.41 -5.51 -8.50
C ASP A 202 -2.45 -6.46 -9.23
N ILE A 203 -1.16 -6.38 -8.90
CA ILE A 203 -0.16 -7.31 -9.44
C ILE A 203 -0.46 -8.75 -8.99
N LEU A 204 -0.78 -8.96 -7.71
CA LEU A 204 -1.10 -10.28 -7.16
C LEU A 204 -2.32 -10.88 -7.89
N ASN A 205 -3.39 -10.11 -8.04
CA ASN A 205 -4.58 -10.53 -8.78
C ASN A 205 -4.24 -10.88 -10.23
N LYS A 206 -3.55 -9.99 -10.96
CA LYS A 206 -3.30 -10.14 -12.40
C LYS A 206 -2.24 -11.18 -12.77
N LYS A 207 -1.30 -11.48 -11.86
CA LYS A 207 -0.11 -12.31 -12.20
C LYS A 207 0.05 -13.56 -11.34
N TYR A 208 -0.67 -13.68 -10.23
CA TYR A 208 -0.52 -14.79 -9.28
C TYR A 208 -1.81 -15.56 -9.03
N LEU A 209 -2.99 -15.02 -9.33
CA LEU A 209 -4.26 -15.73 -9.18
C LEU A 209 -4.81 -16.32 -10.50
N ASN A 210 -4.09 -16.07 -11.60
CA ASN A 210 -4.31 -16.73 -12.88
C ASN A 210 -3.56 -18.08 -12.95
#